data_AF-A0A9P8MFC2-F1
#
_entry.id   AF-A0A9P8MFC2-F1
#
_cell.length_a   1.000
_cell.length_b   1.000
_cell.length_c   1.000
_cell.angle_alpha   90.00
_cell.angle_beta   90.00
_cell.angle_gamma   90.00
#
_symmetry.space_group_name_H-M   'P 1'
#
loop_
_entity.id
_entity.type
_entity.pdbx_description
1 polymer ?
#
loop_
_entity_poly.entity_id
_entity_poly.type
_entity_poly.pdbx_seq_one_letter_code
_entity_poly.pdbx_strand_id
1 'polypeptide(L)'
;MAYFLTSYITATPFQRYVPSFCLADADPEDACSITISATALAAYSRRVRSAEYLECARQKYAVALTRVNELLSNPEAAVLDRTLVSVLVLGLFEAIVFEAGKSPTSWTAHTVGAMQLLRLRGPQQFKCPLSRKMVAHASNNIKTSCIQRSIPVPDDFVALDKQLTLLHDPNDPSVKLAPIVQKLASIKAKAIASPDCNLVHEALELDRRIVAFSNECPAWMSYAVEPSSHAPGWAYGGVCHRYPSAYVAKLWNTVRLLRIFLVVLIRQVASGQLDPDLARLRLPDGEASLADYLSGLQQYARENIKTITTGVLASIPSFIEVDDFGRRFAPSGRSLAWPLSIIEDTDMCGEAAREHAYENLEMLAGDLNMPQAVHPSRFPGIREDW
;
A
#
# COMPACT_ATOMS: atom_id res chain seq x y z
N MET A 1 21.39 -3.89 12.55
CA MET A 1 21.11 -4.83 11.44
C MET A 1 20.12 -5.93 11.83
N ALA A 2 20.36 -6.72 12.88
CA ALA A 2 19.49 -7.84 13.26
C ALA A 2 17.99 -7.47 13.35
N TYR A 3 17.63 -6.46 14.16
CA TYR A 3 16.26 -5.97 14.27
C TYR A 3 15.63 -5.61 12.91
N PHE A 4 16.41 -4.98 12.02
CA PHE A 4 15.93 -4.57 10.72
C PHE A 4 15.54 -5.77 9.86
N LEU A 5 16.38 -6.81 9.81
CA LEU A 5 16.17 -7.99 8.98
C LEU A 5 15.14 -8.97 9.56
N THR A 6 15.09 -9.14 10.89
CA THR A 6 14.25 -10.17 11.53
C THR A 6 12.88 -9.66 11.98
N SER A 7 12.72 -8.36 12.16
CA SER A 7 11.47 -7.78 12.66
C SER A 7 10.97 -6.65 11.77
N TYR A 8 11.83 -5.68 11.44
CA TYR A 8 11.37 -4.45 10.79
C TYR A 8 10.89 -4.69 9.37
N ILE A 9 11.66 -5.36 8.51
CA ILE A 9 11.24 -5.59 7.11
C ILE A 9 10.31 -6.79 6.94
N THR A 10 9.98 -7.51 8.02
CA THR A 10 9.09 -8.67 7.99
C THR A 10 7.72 -8.31 7.42
N ALA A 11 7.14 -9.21 6.62
CA ALA A 11 5.89 -9.01 5.88
C ALA A 11 5.90 -7.82 4.89
N THR A 12 7.10 -7.38 4.47
CA THR A 12 7.26 -6.37 3.40
C THR A 12 8.02 -6.94 2.21
N PRO A 13 7.92 -6.31 1.02
CA PRO A 13 8.68 -6.74 -0.14
C PRO A 13 10.19 -6.82 0.11
N PHE A 14 10.73 -5.92 0.95
CA PHE A 14 12.15 -5.89 1.33
C PHE A 14 12.66 -7.21 1.93
N GLN A 15 11.83 -7.92 2.71
CA GLN A 15 12.18 -9.22 3.30
C GLN A 15 12.66 -10.24 2.25
N ARG A 16 12.13 -10.14 1.01
CA ARG A 16 12.36 -11.14 -0.03
C ARG A 16 13.72 -11.01 -0.73
N TYR A 17 14.37 -9.86 -0.64
CA TYR A 17 15.59 -9.57 -1.41
C TYR A 17 16.69 -8.85 -0.61
N VAL A 18 16.37 -7.97 0.34
CA VAL A 18 17.39 -7.22 1.10
C VAL A 18 18.41 -8.11 1.81
N PRO A 19 18.04 -9.24 2.45
CA PRO A 19 19.03 -10.11 3.10
C PRO A 19 20.16 -10.58 2.16
N SER A 20 19.87 -10.78 0.87
CA SER A 20 20.86 -11.19 -0.13
C SER A 20 21.94 -10.14 -0.38
N PHE A 21 21.67 -8.86 -0.07
CA PHE A 21 22.62 -7.76 -0.22
C PHE A 21 23.46 -7.51 1.03
N CYS A 22 23.17 -8.22 2.14
CA CYS A 22 23.87 -8.10 3.43
C CYS A 22 24.86 -9.25 3.71
N LEU A 23 25.08 -10.16 2.75
CA LEU A 23 25.92 -11.34 2.93
C LEU A 23 27.42 -11.00 2.93
N ALA A 24 28.25 -11.95 3.41
CA ALA A 24 29.64 -11.76 3.86
C ALA A 24 30.62 -11.14 2.84
N ASP A 25 30.28 -11.10 1.54
CA ASP A 25 31.13 -10.52 0.49
C ASP A 25 30.72 -9.08 0.09
N ALA A 26 29.76 -8.46 0.79
CA ALA A 26 29.36 -7.10 0.52
C ALA A 26 30.41 -6.10 1.04
N ASP A 27 30.87 -5.21 0.15
CA ASP A 27 31.72 -4.08 0.55
C ASP A 27 30.93 -3.17 1.51
N PRO A 28 31.37 -3.00 2.77
CA PRO A 28 30.67 -2.17 3.75
C PRO A 28 30.68 -0.68 3.39
N GLU A 29 31.58 -0.24 2.52
CA GLU A 29 31.71 1.15 2.09
C GLU A 29 30.92 1.46 0.81
N ASP A 30 30.34 0.45 0.17
CA ASP A 30 29.54 0.69 -1.01
C ASP A 30 28.17 1.32 -0.69
N ALA A 31 27.59 1.99 -1.68
CA ALA A 31 26.36 2.76 -1.51
C ALA A 31 25.21 1.92 -0.94
N CYS A 32 25.08 0.66 -1.36
CA CYS A 32 23.99 -0.22 -0.94
C CYS A 32 24.14 -0.64 0.52
N SER A 33 25.35 -1.03 0.93
CA SER A 33 25.65 -1.41 2.32
C SER A 33 25.44 -0.23 3.27
N ILE A 34 25.92 0.98 2.89
CA ILE A 34 25.72 2.19 3.68
C ILE A 34 24.22 2.53 3.78
N THR A 35 23.48 2.44 2.68
CA THR A 35 22.03 2.72 2.64
C THR A 35 21.24 1.78 3.55
N ILE A 36 21.50 0.47 3.46
CA ILE A 36 20.85 -0.54 4.32
C ILE A 36 21.24 -0.30 5.78
N SER A 37 22.51 0.01 6.06
CA SER A 37 22.97 0.32 7.42
C SER A 37 22.29 1.57 7.99
N ALA A 38 22.17 2.65 7.21
CA ALA A 38 21.50 3.88 7.62
C ALA A 38 20.04 3.61 7.97
N THR A 39 19.34 2.88 7.10
CA THR A 39 17.92 2.53 7.27
C THR A 39 17.69 1.60 8.45
N ALA A 40 18.58 0.61 8.63
CA ALA A 40 18.52 -0.28 9.78
C ALA A 40 18.73 0.46 11.10
N LEU A 41 19.63 1.46 11.12
CA LEU A 41 19.87 2.28 12.30
C LEU A 41 18.71 3.23 12.57
N ALA A 42 18.10 3.83 11.53
CA ALA A 42 16.89 4.63 11.67
C ALA A 42 15.71 3.83 12.21
N ALA A 43 15.48 2.61 11.70
CA ALA A 43 14.45 1.72 12.23
C ALA A 43 14.70 1.38 13.71
N TYR A 44 15.96 1.07 14.05
CA TYR A 44 16.32 0.76 15.43
C TYR A 44 16.20 1.97 16.36
N SER A 45 16.58 3.16 15.91
CA SER A 45 16.47 4.40 16.69
C SER A 45 15.02 4.70 17.05
N ARG A 46 14.07 4.44 16.15
CA ARG A 46 12.63 4.52 16.44
C ARG A 46 12.23 3.55 17.56
N ARG A 47 12.63 2.27 17.44
CA ARG A 47 12.33 1.23 18.43
C ARG A 47 12.84 1.58 19.83
N VAL A 48 14.08 2.05 19.95
CA VAL A 48 14.69 2.39 21.26
C VAL A 48 14.49 3.85 21.66
N ARG A 49 13.75 4.63 20.86
CA ARG A 49 13.48 6.07 21.07
C ARG A 49 14.75 6.90 21.31
N SER A 50 15.82 6.63 20.56
CA SER A 50 17.12 7.32 20.69
C SER A 50 17.31 8.39 19.62
N ALA A 51 17.37 9.65 20.04
CA ALA A 51 17.71 10.77 19.15
C ALA A 51 19.15 10.69 18.62
N GLU A 52 20.08 10.16 19.44
CA GLU A 52 21.48 9.98 19.06
C GLU A 52 21.62 8.98 17.90
N TYR A 53 20.98 7.82 18.00
CA TYR A 53 20.99 6.84 16.91
C TYR A 53 20.28 7.35 15.66
N LEU A 54 19.24 8.17 15.81
CA LEU A 54 18.57 8.81 14.67
C LEU A 54 19.51 9.80 13.97
N GLU A 55 20.29 10.57 14.73
CA GLU A 55 21.26 11.51 14.16
C GLU A 55 22.39 10.79 13.43
N CYS A 56 22.93 9.72 14.01
CA CYS A 56 23.91 8.86 13.34
C CYS A 56 23.32 8.23 12.05
N ALA A 57 22.05 7.83 12.07
CA ALA A 57 21.36 7.31 10.89
C ALA A 57 21.25 8.38 9.78
N ARG A 58 20.96 9.63 10.13
CA ARG A 58 20.90 10.76 9.18
C ARG A 58 22.26 11.06 8.55
N GLN A 59 23.33 11.02 9.33
CA GLN A 59 24.69 11.20 8.81
C GLN A 59 25.05 10.10 7.80
N LYS A 60 24.75 8.84 8.12
CA LYS A 60 24.94 7.72 7.17
C LYS A 60 24.06 7.85 5.93
N TYR A 61 22.83 8.32 6.10
CA TYR A 61 21.91 8.59 4.99
C TYR A 61 22.46 9.67 4.05
N ALA A 62 23.03 10.76 4.57
CA ALA A 62 23.63 11.81 3.74
C ALA A 62 24.79 11.26 2.89
N VAL A 63 25.65 10.41 3.48
CA VAL A 63 26.72 9.72 2.75
C VAL A 63 26.14 8.79 1.68
N ALA A 64 25.16 7.96 2.04
CA ALA A 64 24.48 7.05 1.12
C ALA A 64 23.87 7.79 -0.07
N LEU A 65 23.16 8.90 0.17
CA LEU A 65 22.52 9.69 -0.87
C LEU A 65 23.53 10.23 -1.88
N THR A 66 24.67 10.76 -1.41
CA THR A 66 25.76 11.21 -2.28
C THR A 66 26.30 10.06 -3.14
N ARG A 67 26.59 8.91 -2.54
CA ARG A 67 27.09 7.73 -3.27
C ARG A 67 26.08 7.19 -4.28
N VAL A 68 24.81 7.15 -3.93
CA VAL A 68 23.75 6.72 -4.85
C VAL A 68 23.65 7.69 -6.04
N ASN A 69 23.74 9.00 -5.80
CA ASN A 69 23.74 9.99 -6.89
C ASN A 69 24.97 9.84 -7.82
N GLU A 70 26.14 9.49 -7.28
CA GLU A 70 27.33 9.14 -8.09
C GLU A 70 27.05 7.91 -8.99
N LEU A 71 26.43 6.85 -8.44
CA LEU A 71 26.06 5.66 -9.20
C LEU A 71 25.01 5.96 -10.29
N LEU A 72 24.03 6.80 -9.99
CA LEU A 72 22.99 7.20 -10.94
C LEU A 72 23.52 8.06 -12.08
N SER A 73 24.63 8.78 -11.86
CA SER A 73 25.28 9.60 -12.88
C SER A 73 26.10 8.77 -13.88
N ASN A 74 26.39 7.50 -13.56
CA ASN A 74 27.09 6.58 -14.46
C ASN A 74 26.10 5.58 -15.08
N PRO A 75 25.93 5.53 -16.42
CA PRO A 75 24.96 4.65 -17.07
C PRO A 75 25.12 3.15 -16.76
N GLU A 76 26.34 2.66 -16.62
CA GLU A 76 26.62 1.24 -16.32
C GLU A 76 26.30 0.91 -14.85
N ALA A 77 26.64 1.81 -13.94
CA ALA A 77 26.35 1.65 -12.52
C ALA A 77 24.85 1.84 -12.20
N ALA A 78 24.17 2.73 -12.91
CA ALA A 78 22.75 3.04 -12.71
C ALA A 78 21.85 1.80 -12.86
N VAL A 79 22.20 0.89 -13.76
CA VAL A 79 21.40 -0.30 -14.07
C VAL A 79 21.66 -1.50 -13.15
N LEU A 80 22.59 -1.39 -12.19
CA LEU A 80 22.93 -2.48 -11.27
C LEU A 80 21.82 -2.76 -10.25
N ASP A 81 21.67 -4.04 -9.89
CA ASP A 81 20.77 -4.50 -8.81
C ASP A 81 21.00 -3.72 -7.50
N ARG A 82 22.26 -3.51 -7.11
CA ARG A 82 22.63 -2.74 -5.90
C ARG A 82 22.14 -1.29 -5.94
N THR A 83 22.15 -0.65 -7.11
CA THR A 83 21.65 0.72 -7.28
C THR A 83 20.14 0.80 -7.08
N LEU A 84 19.39 -0.14 -7.69
CA LEU A 84 17.94 -0.21 -7.50
C LEU A 84 17.55 -0.48 -6.04
N VAL A 85 18.25 -1.39 -5.34
CA VAL A 85 18.04 -1.61 -3.90
C VAL A 85 18.30 -0.33 -3.12
N SER A 86 19.40 0.36 -3.41
CA SER A 86 19.76 1.58 -2.69
C SER A 86 18.66 2.64 -2.82
N VAL A 87 18.13 2.87 -4.03
CA VAL A 87 17.01 3.81 -4.23
C VAL A 87 15.76 3.38 -3.45
N LEU A 88 15.37 2.11 -3.52
CA LEU A 88 14.19 1.61 -2.80
C LEU A 88 14.35 1.69 -1.27
N VAL A 89 15.55 1.46 -0.76
CA VAL A 89 15.85 1.49 0.68
C VAL A 89 16.02 2.92 1.19
N LEU A 90 16.53 3.86 0.37
CA LEU A 90 16.50 5.29 0.69
C LEU A 90 15.06 5.78 0.86
N GLY A 91 14.14 5.39 -0.02
CA GLY A 91 12.71 5.70 0.15
C GLY A 91 12.13 5.14 1.47
N LEU A 92 12.59 3.96 1.92
CA LEU A 92 12.21 3.42 3.23
C LEU A 92 12.81 4.21 4.40
N PHE A 93 14.07 4.65 4.30
CA PHE A 93 14.69 5.53 5.30
C PHE A 93 13.84 6.80 5.46
N GLU A 94 13.49 7.42 4.34
CA GLU A 94 12.75 8.66 4.35
C GLU A 94 11.36 8.49 5.00
N ALA A 95 10.66 7.41 4.70
CA ALA A 95 9.39 7.07 5.35
C ALA A 95 9.52 6.86 6.88
N ILE A 96 10.68 6.38 7.35
CA ILE A 96 10.95 6.22 8.79
C ILE A 96 11.22 7.56 9.47
N VAL A 97 11.93 8.46 8.79
CA VAL A 97 12.57 9.62 9.43
C VAL A 97 11.81 10.91 9.21
N PHE A 98 11.29 11.15 8.01
CA PHE A 98 10.66 12.41 7.63
C PHE A 98 9.16 12.40 7.90
N GLU A 99 8.63 13.57 8.30
CA GLU A 99 7.21 13.76 8.60
C GLU A 99 6.35 13.94 7.34
N ALA A 100 5.05 13.67 7.47
CA ALA A 100 4.01 14.04 6.51
C ALA A 100 4.22 15.48 6.03
N GLY A 101 4.29 15.70 4.72
CA GLY A 101 4.30 17.05 4.16
C GLY A 101 5.54 17.91 4.40
N LYS A 102 6.55 17.44 5.15
CA LYS A 102 7.90 18.05 5.16
C LYS A 102 8.79 17.51 4.03
N SER A 103 8.37 16.42 3.39
CA SER A 103 8.97 15.93 2.14
C SER A 103 7.88 15.36 1.19
N PRO A 104 6.91 16.18 0.75
CA PRO A 104 5.85 15.74 -0.18
C PRO A 104 6.42 15.19 -1.50
N THR A 105 7.61 15.68 -1.87
CA THR A 105 8.35 15.29 -3.08
C THR A 105 9.04 13.93 -2.97
N SER A 106 9.31 13.40 -1.78
CA SER A 106 10.25 12.27 -1.60
C SER A 106 9.68 10.94 -2.13
N TRP A 107 8.49 10.51 -1.67
CA TRP A 107 7.92 9.21 -2.09
C TRP A 107 7.56 9.20 -3.57
N THR A 108 6.97 10.30 -4.06
CA THR A 108 6.67 10.47 -5.48
C THR A 108 7.94 10.52 -6.32
N ALA A 109 8.99 11.24 -5.88
CA ALA A 109 10.27 11.27 -6.59
C ALA A 109 10.96 9.92 -6.61
N HIS A 110 10.95 9.16 -5.50
CA HIS A 110 11.49 7.79 -5.48
C HIS A 110 10.72 6.87 -6.39
N THR A 111 9.39 7.00 -6.44
CA THR A 111 8.54 6.20 -7.32
C THR A 111 8.81 6.53 -8.79
N VAL A 112 8.94 7.82 -9.14
CA VAL A 112 9.30 8.28 -10.49
C VAL A 112 10.72 7.86 -10.85
N GLY A 113 11.68 8.02 -9.95
CA GLY A 113 13.07 7.61 -10.14
C GLY A 113 13.20 6.10 -10.33
N ALA A 114 12.52 5.30 -9.51
CA ALA A 114 12.44 3.86 -9.67
C ALA A 114 11.84 3.47 -11.03
N MET A 115 10.77 4.15 -11.46
CA MET A 115 10.20 3.93 -12.80
C MET A 115 11.22 4.17 -13.91
N GLN A 116 11.99 5.27 -13.86
CA GLN A 116 13.04 5.55 -14.84
C GLN A 116 14.15 4.50 -14.80
N LEU A 117 14.56 4.06 -13.61
CA LEU A 117 15.55 2.99 -13.47
C LEU A 117 15.06 1.67 -14.04
N LEU A 118 13.81 1.29 -13.80
CA LEU A 118 13.24 0.08 -14.37
C LEU A 118 13.24 0.13 -15.91
N ARG A 119 12.94 1.30 -16.49
CA ARG A 119 13.02 1.53 -17.94
C ARG A 119 14.45 1.38 -18.46
N LEU A 120 15.42 2.04 -17.83
CA LEU A 120 16.83 2.00 -18.23
C LEU A 120 17.43 0.57 -18.15
N ARG A 121 17.06 -0.19 -17.12
CA ARG A 121 17.51 -1.58 -16.93
C ARG A 121 16.97 -2.53 -18.00
N GLY A 122 15.83 -2.19 -18.61
CA GLY A 122 15.21 -2.96 -19.69
C GLY A 122 14.86 -4.41 -19.30
N PRO A 123 14.52 -5.27 -20.27
CA PRO A 123 14.03 -6.62 -19.98
C PRO A 123 15.05 -7.58 -19.35
N GLN A 124 16.35 -7.26 -19.41
CA GLN A 124 17.43 -8.12 -18.90
C GLN A 124 17.31 -8.37 -17.39
N GLN A 125 16.76 -7.40 -16.65
CA GLN A 125 16.50 -7.52 -15.21
C GLN A 125 15.56 -8.70 -14.88
N PHE A 126 14.78 -9.19 -15.83
CA PHE A 126 13.85 -10.29 -15.58
C PHE A 126 14.51 -11.67 -15.55
N LYS A 127 15.74 -11.80 -16.02
CA LYS A 127 16.49 -13.07 -16.03
C LYS A 127 16.87 -13.54 -14.63
N CYS A 128 17.08 -12.61 -13.70
CA CYS A 128 17.51 -12.91 -12.33
C CYS A 128 16.30 -13.00 -11.38
N PRO A 129 16.11 -14.12 -10.65
CA PRO A 129 15.02 -14.25 -9.66
C PRO A 129 15.06 -13.19 -8.55
N LEU A 130 16.24 -12.78 -8.10
CA LEU A 130 16.39 -11.71 -7.11
C LEU A 130 15.92 -10.37 -7.67
N SER A 131 16.32 -10.08 -8.91
CA SER A 131 15.95 -8.84 -9.60
C SER A 131 14.44 -8.74 -9.87
N ARG A 132 13.78 -9.84 -10.25
CA ARG A 132 12.31 -9.89 -10.37
C ARG A 132 11.56 -9.47 -9.10
N LYS A 133 12.07 -9.82 -7.91
CA LYS A 133 11.47 -9.40 -6.63
C LYS A 133 11.56 -7.88 -6.42
N MET A 134 12.67 -7.28 -6.84
CA MET A 134 12.89 -5.82 -6.74
C MET A 134 12.01 -5.07 -7.74
N VAL A 135 11.91 -5.56 -8.98
CA VAL A 135 10.99 -5.00 -9.97
C VAL A 135 9.56 -5.09 -9.49
N ALA A 136 9.12 -6.25 -8.97
CA ALA A 136 7.77 -6.41 -8.45
C ALA A 136 7.49 -5.42 -7.31
N HIS A 137 8.46 -5.17 -6.43
CA HIS A 137 8.34 -4.16 -5.37
C HIS A 137 8.18 -2.75 -5.95
N ALA A 138 9.09 -2.32 -6.82
CA ALA A 138 9.03 -0.99 -7.46
C ALA A 138 7.72 -0.81 -8.26
N SER A 139 7.30 -1.85 -8.97
CA SER A 139 6.07 -1.86 -9.76
C SER A 139 4.82 -1.68 -8.91
N ASN A 140 4.78 -2.30 -7.74
CA ASN A 140 3.70 -2.10 -6.79
C ASN A 140 3.68 -0.67 -6.24
N ASN A 141 4.83 -0.07 -5.92
CA ASN A 141 4.89 1.32 -5.46
C ASN A 141 4.39 2.30 -6.55
N ILE A 142 4.78 2.09 -7.81
CA ILE A 142 4.31 2.89 -8.96
C ILE A 142 2.78 2.80 -9.11
N LYS A 143 2.23 1.59 -9.11
CA LYS A 143 0.79 1.37 -9.24
C LYS A 143 0.00 1.96 -8.06
N THR A 144 0.49 1.80 -6.83
CA THR A 144 -0.10 2.41 -5.63
C THR A 144 -0.09 3.93 -5.71
N SER A 145 1.04 4.54 -6.09
CA SER A 145 1.15 6.00 -6.26
C SER A 145 0.18 6.53 -7.31
N CYS A 146 -0.03 5.79 -8.41
CA CYS A 146 -1.01 6.18 -9.43
C CYS A 146 -2.45 6.17 -8.88
N ILE A 147 -2.83 5.18 -8.08
CA ILE A 147 -4.14 5.11 -7.43
C ILE A 147 -4.34 6.25 -6.43
N GLN A 148 -3.32 6.54 -5.62
CA GLN A 148 -3.36 7.63 -4.63
C GLN A 148 -3.58 8.96 -5.32
N ARG A 149 -2.74 9.28 -6.31
CA ARG A 149 -2.75 10.54 -7.05
C ARG A 149 -3.87 10.65 -8.09
N SER A 150 -4.69 9.60 -8.25
CA SER A 150 -5.74 9.52 -9.27
C SER A 150 -5.22 9.84 -10.68
N ILE A 151 -4.08 9.25 -11.05
CA ILE A 151 -3.48 9.34 -12.38
C ILE A 151 -3.45 7.96 -13.04
N PRO A 152 -3.49 7.87 -14.38
CA PRO A 152 -3.36 6.56 -15.03
C PRO A 152 -1.95 6.02 -14.83
N VAL A 153 -1.83 4.69 -14.80
CA VAL A 153 -0.53 4.03 -14.87
C VAL A 153 0.06 4.30 -16.26
N PRO A 154 1.30 4.82 -16.38
CA PRO A 154 1.91 5.14 -17.68
C PRO A 154 1.97 3.94 -18.62
N ASP A 155 1.63 4.13 -19.91
CA ASP A 155 1.51 3.05 -20.90
C ASP A 155 2.82 2.30 -21.15
N ASP A 156 3.94 3.02 -21.14
CA ASP A 156 5.29 2.48 -21.25
C ASP A 156 5.61 1.56 -20.05
N PHE A 157 5.21 1.95 -18.85
CA PHE A 157 5.34 1.12 -17.67
C PHE A 157 4.40 -0.09 -17.71
N VAL A 158 3.16 0.06 -18.20
CA VAL A 158 2.23 -1.07 -18.42
C VAL A 158 2.85 -2.10 -19.38
N ALA A 159 3.51 -1.65 -20.44
CA ALA A 159 4.20 -2.54 -21.38
C ALA A 159 5.34 -3.32 -20.70
N LEU A 160 6.09 -2.67 -19.81
CA LEU A 160 7.16 -3.30 -19.03
C LEU A 160 6.60 -4.30 -17.99
N ASP A 161 5.56 -3.92 -17.24
CA ASP A 161 4.92 -4.76 -16.21
C ASP A 161 4.31 -6.03 -16.84
N LYS A 162 3.74 -5.92 -18.05
CA LYS A 162 3.26 -7.07 -18.82
C LYS A 162 4.36 -8.10 -19.11
N GLN A 163 5.60 -7.67 -19.38
CA GLN A 163 6.70 -8.60 -19.60
C GLN A 163 7.06 -9.36 -18.32
N LEU A 164 6.96 -8.69 -17.15
CA LEU A 164 7.19 -9.33 -15.86
C LEU A 164 6.09 -10.35 -15.52
N THR A 165 4.81 -10.02 -15.78
CA THR A 165 3.69 -10.93 -15.46
C THR A 165 3.72 -12.21 -16.29
N LEU A 166 4.22 -12.17 -17.53
CA LEU A 166 4.41 -13.35 -18.39
C LEU A 166 5.43 -14.36 -17.82
N LEU A 167 6.25 -13.96 -16.85
CA LEU A 167 7.26 -14.81 -16.22
C LEU A 167 6.80 -15.43 -14.90
N HIS A 168 5.59 -15.10 -14.47
CA HIS A 168 4.96 -15.65 -13.29
C HIS A 168 3.91 -16.69 -13.68
N ASP A 169 3.54 -17.54 -12.72
CA ASP A 169 2.40 -18.43 -12.88
C ASP A 169 1.13 -17.59 -13.17
N PRO A 170 0.37 -17.87 -14.24
CA PRO A 170 -0.91 -17.20 -14.50
C PRO A 170 -1.91 -17.30 -13.34
N ASN A 171 -1.75 -18.30 -12.47
CA ASN A 171 -2.55 -18.48 -11.27
C ASN A 171 -2.02 -17.70 -10.06
N ASP A 172 -0.86 -17.06 -10.16
CA ASP A 172 -0.32 -16.22 -9.09
C ASP A 172 -1.25 -15.02 -8.82
N PRO A 173 -1.67 -14.81 -7.56
CA PRO A 173 -2.53 -13.69 -7.19
C PRO A 173 -2.04 -12.31 -7.63
N SER A 174 -0.72 -12.08 -7.66
CA SER A 174 -0.15 -10.81 -8.11
C SER A 174 -0.38 -10.56 -9.61
N VAL A 175 -0.39 -11.62 -10.42
CA VAL A 175 -0.72 -11.56 -11.86
C VAL A 175 -2.20 -11.25 -12.05
N LYS A 176 -3.09 -11.90 -11.28
CA LYS A 176 -4.54 -11.65 -11.34
C LYS A 176 -4.93 -10.24 -10.84
N LEU A 177 -4.22 -9.73 -9.83
CA LEU A 177 -4.47 -8.40 -9.26
C LEU A 177 -3.93 -7.25 -10.10
N ALA A 178 -2.85 -7.46 -10.87
CA ALA A 178 -2.25 -6.42 -11.71
C ALA A 178 -3.25 -5.70 -12.63
N PRO A 179 -4.08 -6.38 -13.45
CA PRO A 179 -5.06 -5.71 -14.31
C PRO A 179 -6.18 -5.02 -13.51
N ILE A 180 -6.51 -5.51 -12.31
CA ILE A 180 -7.50 -4.88 -11.43
C ILE A 180 -6.98 -3.53 -10.93
N VAL A 181 -5.76 -3.52 -10.41
CA VAL A 181 -5.08 -2.32 -9.92
C VAL A 181 -4.93 -1.28 -11.04
N GLN A 182 -4.53 -1.70 -12.24
CA GLN A 182 -4.43 -0.82 -13.40
C GLN A 182 -5.79 -0.23 -13.80
N LYS A 183 -6.86 -1.05 -13.84
CA LYS A 183 -8.20 -0.59 -14.19
C LYS A 183 -8.73 0.41 -13.16
N LEU A 184 -8.50 0.18 -11.87
CA LEU A 184 -8.88 1.12 -10.82
C LEU A 184 -8.18 2.48 -10.98
N ALA A 185 -6.86 2.49 -11.22
CA ALA A 185 -6.13 3.73 -11.45
C ALA A 185 -6.70 4.51 -12.65
N SER A 186 -7.05 3.80 -13.74
CA SER A 186 -7.71 4.41 -14.91
C SER A 186 -9.09 4.98 -14.57
N ILE A 187 -9.93 4.26 -13.83
CA ILE A 187 -11.25 4.75 -13.40
C ILE A 187 -11.11 6.02 -12.56
N LYS A 188 -10.23 6.02 -11.55
CA LYS A 188 -9.99 7.19 -10.70
C LYS A 188 -9.49 8.39 -11.51
N ALA A 189 -8.56 8.17 -12.44
CA ALA A 189 -8.06 9.23 -13.31
C ALA A 189 -9.15 9.84 -14.20
N LYS A 190 -10.00 8.99 -14.81
CA LYS A 190 -11.15 9.45 -15.60
C LYS A 190 -12.13 10.26 -14.75
N ALA A 191 -12.42 9.80 -13.53
CA ALA A 191 -13.34 10.46 -12.62
C ALA A 191 -12.90 11.89 -12.26
N ILE A 192 -11.59 12.15 -12.20
CA ILE A 192 -11.04 13.50 -11.97
C ILE A 192 -10.98 14.32 -13.27
N ALA A 193 -10.49 13.73 -14.36
CA ALA A 193 -10.21 14.46 -15.60
C ALA A 193 -11.49 14.80 -16.39
N SER A 194 -12.49 13.90 -16.38
CA SER A 194 -13.75 14.04 -17.08
C SER A 194 -14.83 13.28 -16.32
N PRO A 195 -15.39 13.86 -15.24
CA PRO A 195 -16.45 13.23 -14.46
C PRO A 195 -17.62 12.78 -15.34
N ASP A 196 -18.00 11.51 -15.22
CA ASP A 196 -19.07 10.89 -16.00
C ASP A 196 -19.79 9.87 -15.11
N CYS A 197 -21.09 10.06 -14.90
CA CYS A 197 -21.93 9.14 -14.15
C CYS A 197 -21.85 7.69 -14.67
N ASN A 198 -21.56 7.46 -15.95
CA ASN A 198 -21.44 6.12 -16.54
C ASN A 198 -20.20 5.35 -16.09
N LEU A 199 -19.23 5.99 -15.41
CA LEU A 199 -18.10 5.29 -14.77
C LEU A 199 -18.56 4.29 -13.70
N VAL A 200 -19.80 4.41 -13.18
CA VAL A 200 -20.39 3.45 -12.25
C VAL A 200 -20.41 2.03 -12.82
N HIS A 201 -20.60 1.88 -14.13
CA HIS A 201 -20.64 0.56 -14.77
C HIS A 201 -19.28 -0.12 -14.77
N GLU A 202 -18.22 0.63 -15.10
CA GLU A 202 -16.83 0.14 -15.00
C GLU A 202 -16.48 -0.19 -13.55
N ALA A 203 -16.97 0.60 -12.59
CA ALA A 203 -16.70 0.39 -11.17
C ALA A 203 -17.41 -0.84 -10.61
N LEU A 204 -18.68 -1.06 -10.94
CA LEU A 204 -19.45 -2.25 -10.56
C LEU A 204 -18.85 -3.52 -11.16
N GLU A 205 -18.47 -3.49 -12.45
CA GLU A 205 -17.81 -4.62 -13.10
C GLU A 205 -16.50 -4.96 -12.38
N LEU A 206 -15.69 -3.95 -12.08
CA LEU A 206 -14.42 -4.17 -11.40
C LEU A 206 -14.60 -4.68 -9.98
N ASP A 207 -15.57 -4.18 -9.20
CA ASP A 207 -15.83 -4.69 -7.84
C ASP A 207 -16.27 -6.15 -7.88
N ARG A 208 -17.17 -6.53 -8.80
CA ARG A 208 -17.58 -7.93 -9.00
C ARG A 208 -16.39 -8.82 -9.34
N ARG A 209 -15.45 -8.35 -10.17
CA ARG A 209 -14.21 -9.08 -10.48
C ARG A 209 -13.32 -9.25 -9.25
N ILE A 210 -13.25 -8.26 -8.35
CA ILE A 210 -12.51 -8.37 -7.10
C ILE A 210 -13.19 -9.38 -6.14
N VAL A 211 -14.52 -9.39 -6.10
CA VAL A 211 -15.29 -10.39 -5.33
C VAL A 211 -15.04 -11.79 -5.86
N ALA A 212 -15.11 -12.00 -7.18
CA ALA A 212 -14.77 -13.29 -7.80
C ALA A 212 -13.34 -13.73 -7.48
N PHE A 213 -12.36 -12.83 -7.61
CA PHE A 213 -10.97 -13.10 -7.20
C PHE A 213 -10.87 -13.53 -5.73
N SER A 214 -11.65 -12.90 -4.85
CA SER A 214 -11.65 -13.23 -3.41
C SER A 214 -12.21 -14.63 -3.14
N ASN A 215 -13.23 -15.05 -3.90
CA ASN A 215 -13.83 -16.38 -3.78
C ASN A 215 -12.94 -17.49 -4.37
N GLU A 216 -12.13 -17.17 -5.38
CA GLU A 216 -11.22 -18.10 -6.06
C GLU A 216 -9.76 -18.01 -5.55
N CYS A 217 -9.55 -17.44 -4.37
CA CYS A 217 -8.20 -17.22 -3.86
C CYS A 217 -7.49 -18.56 -3.55
N PRO A 218 -6.17 -18.65 -3.77
CA PRO A 218 -5.41 -19.86 -3.43
C PRO A 218 -5.47 -20.18 -1.94
N ALA A 219 -5.37 -21.47 -1.58
CA ALA A 219 -5.44 -21.94 -0.20
C ALA A 219 -4.44 -21.26 0.77
N TRP A 220 -3.25 -20.88 0.28
CA TRP A 220 -2.25 -20.18 1.11
C TRP A 220 -2.69 -18.77 1.51
N MET A 221 -3.66 -18.19 0.79
CA MET A 221 -4.23 -16.87 1.06
C MET A 221 -5.46 -16.96 1.96
N SER A 222 -6.05 -18.15 2.17
CA SER A 222 -7.26 -18.30 2.99
C SER A 222 -7.04 -17.85 4.45
N TYR A 223 -8.06 -17.25 5.04
CA TYR A 223 -8.09 -16.83 6.44
C TYR A 223 -9.34 -17.37 7.13
N ALA A 224 -9.27 -17.52 8.45
CA ALA A 224 -10.41 -17.95 9.26
C ALA A 224 -11.04 -16.75 9.97
N VAL A 225 -12.35 -16.78 10.17
CA VAL A 225 -13.06 -15.87 11.08
C VAL A 225 -13.12 -16.55 12.44
N GLU A 226 -12.56 -15.91 13.46
CA GLU A 226 -12.62 -16.44 14.83
C GLU A 226 -14.06 -16.44 15.35
N PRO A 227 -14.47 -17.47 16.11
CA PRO A 227 -15.71 -17.41 16.86
C PRO A 227 -15.71 -16.18 17.78
N SER A 228 -16.86 -15.53 17.97
CA SER A 228 -16.95 -14.32 18.80
C SER A 228 -16.47 -14.52 20.25
N SER A 229 -16.49 -15.76 20.76
CA SER A 229 -15.94 -16.12 22.07
C SER A 229 -14.41 -16.09 22.16
N HIS A 230 -13.72 -16.16 21.03
CA HIS A 230 -12.26 -16.12 20.92
C HIS A 230 -11.76 -14.78 20.37
N ALA A 231 -12.66 -13.93 19.86
CA ALA A 231 -12.32 -12.57 19.47
C ALA A 231 -11.94 -11.77 20.72
N PRO A 232 -10.80 -11.05 20.71
CA PRO A 232 -10.46 -10.16 21.81
C PRO A 232 -11.58 -9.13 22.04
N GLY A 233 -11.85 -8.76 23.30
CA GLY A 233 -12.95 -7.83 23.63
C GLY A 233 -12.81 -6.42 23.02
N TRP A 234 -11.61 -6.08 22.54
CA TRP A 234 -11.29 -4.83 21.84
C TRP A 234 -11.38 -4.96 20.31
N ALA A 235 -11.73 -6.13 19.77
CA ALA A 235 -11.92 -6.32 18.34
C ALA A 235 -13.21 -5.62 17.87
N TYR A 236 -13.12 -4.87 16.78
CA TYR A 236 -14.26 -4.15 16.22
C TYR A 236 -15.43 -5.09 15.91
N GLY A 237 -16.59 -4.80 16.49
CA GLY A 237 -17.81 -5.60 16.30
C GLY A 237 -17.68 -7.06 16.76
N GLY A 238 -16.70 -7.39 17.59
CA GLY A 238 -16.42 -8.77 18.01
C GLY A 238 -15.97 -9.70 16.88
N VAL A 239 -15.47 -9.13 15.77
CA VAL A 239 -14.98 -9.88 14.60
C VAL A 239 -13.47 -9.85 14.57
N CYS A 240 -12.85 -11.03 14.48
CA CYS A 240 -11.41 -11.18 14.36
C CYS A 240 -11.10 -12.16 13.23
N HIS A 241 -10.18 -11.77 12.34
CA HIS A 241 -9.68 -12.64 11.28
C HIS A 241 -8.30 -13.19 11.65
N ARG A 242 -8.13 -14.52 11.56
CA ARG A 242 -6.83 -15.19 11.70
C ARG A 242 -6.24 -15.47 10.32
N TYR A 243 -5.12 -14.82 10.03
CA TYR A 243 -4.37 -15.02 8.80
C TYR A 243 -3.16 -15.94 9.03
N PRO A 244 -2.71 -16.69 8.01
CA PRO A 244 -1.49 -17.49 8.08
C PRO A 244 -0.22 -16.65 8.33
N SER A 245 -0.24 -15.37 7.94
CA SER A 245 0.85 -14.43 8.21
C SER A 245 0.38 -12.98 8.05
N ALA A 246 1.14 -12.04 8.62
CA ALA A 246 0.94 -10.61 8.40
C ALA A 246 1.03 -10.20 6.91
N TYR A 247 1.79 -10.96 6.10
CA TYR A 247 1.84 -10.75 4.65
C TYR A 247 0.48 -11.03 3.99
N VAL A 248 -0.17 -12.14 4.36
CA VAL A 248 -1.49 -12.50 3.84
C VAL A 248 -2.55 -11.49 4.32
N ALA A 249 -2.50 -11.07 5.58
CA ALA A 249 -3.37 -10.01 6.10
C ALA A 249 -3.24 -8.70 5.30
N LYS A 250 -2.01 -8.27 5.00
CA LYS A 250 -1.73 -7.10 4.16
C LYS A 250 -2.29 -7.24 2.74
N LEU A 251 -2.16 -8.42 2.14
CA LEU A 251 -2.69 -8.68 0.81
C LEU A 251 -4.22 -8.55 0.80
N TRP A 252 -4.91 -9.10 1.78
CA TRP A 252 -6.36 -8.93 1.94
C TRP A 252 -6.76 -7.48 2.19
N ASN A 253 -6.01 -6.73 2.99
CA ASN A 253 -6.29 -5.32 3.18
C ASN A 253 -6.08 -4.51 1.90
N THR A 254 -5.12 -4.90 1.05
CA THR A 254 -4.96 -4.32 -0.29
C THR A 254 -6.22 -4.57 -1.14
N VAL A 255 -6.69 -5.82 -1.20
CA VAL A 255 -7.92 -6.19 -1.92
C VAL A 255 -9.12 -5.37 -1.42
N ARG A 256 -9.29 -5.26 -0.09
CA ARG A 256 -10.37 -4.48 0.53
C ARG A 256 -10.29 -3.00 0.18
N LEU A 257 -9.09 -2.41 0.19
CA LEU A 257 -8.91 -1.01 -0.20
C LEU A 257 -9.30 -0.74 -1.65
N LEU A 258 -8.96 -1.63 -2.58
CA LEU A 258 -9.40 -1.51 -3.98
C LEU A 258 -10.93 -1.41 -4.06
N ARG A 259 -11.64 -2.21 -3.25
CA ARG A 259 -13.11 -2.18 -3.18
C ARG A 259 -13.65 -0.92 -2.52
N ILE A 260 -13.02 -0.40 -1.45
CA ILE A 260 -13.43 0.88 -0.83
C ILE A 260 -13.44 2.00 -1.88
N PHE A 261 -12.38 2.13 -2.68
CA PHE A 261 -12.31 3.17 -3.70
C PHE A 261 -13.44 3.07 -4.74
N LEU A 262 -13.81 1.85 -5.14
CA LEU A 262 -14.90 1.62 -6.08
C LEU A 262 -16.26 1.93 -5.46
N VAL A 263 -16.50 1.47 -4.24
CA VAL A 263 -17.75 1.67 -3.51
C VAL A 263 -17.98 3.16 -3.21
N VAL A 264 -16.93 3.91 -2.88
CA VAL A 264 -17.00 5.37 -2.71
C VAL A 264 -17.39 6.04 -4.02
N LEU A 265 -16.77 5.67 -5.14
CA LEU A 265 -17.12 6.22 -6.45
C LEU A 265 -18.57 5.88 -6.84
N ILE A 266 -19.03 4.65 -6.58
CA ILE A 266 -20.41 4.24 -6.83
C ILE A 266 -21.39 5.10 -6.03
N ARG A 267 -21.11 5.37 -4.75
CA ARG A 267 -21.93 6.30 -3.95
C ARG A 267 -21.90 7.71 -4.53
N GLN A 268 -20.73 8.22 -4.93
CA GLN A 268 -20.61 9.57 -5.48
C GLN A 268 -21.42 9.75 -6.77
N VAL A 269 -21.49 8.72 -7.61
CA VAL A 269 -22.42 8.72 -8.75
C VAL A 269 -23.87 8.69 -8.26
N ALA A 270 -24.20 7.77 -7.36
CA ALA A 270 -25.57 7.57 -6.89
C ALA A 270 -26.16 8.77 -6.11
N SER A 271 -25.31 9.66 -5.61
CA SER A 271 -25.68 10.91 -4.94
C SER A 271 -25.60 12.15 -5.86
N GLY A 272 -25.18 11.99 -7.12
CA GLY A 272 -24.93 13.10 -8.04
C GLY A 272 -23.70 13.96 -7.70
N GLN A 273 -22.84 13.50 -6.78
CA GLN A 273 -21.62 14.21 -6.38
C GLN A 273 -20.52 14.17 -7.45
N LEU A 274 -20.39 13.05 -8.18
CA LEU A 274 -19.39 12.93 -9.25
C LEU A 274 -19.82 13.73 -10.48
N ASP A 275 -21.08 13.56 -10.89
CA ASP A 275 -21.67 14.16 -12.08
C ASP A 275 -23.14 14.50 -11.77
N PRO A 276 -23.48 15.80 -11.66
CA PRO A 276 -24.84 16.22 -11.34
C PRO A 276 -25.88 15.89 -12.42
N ASP A 277 -25.45 15.72 -13.69
CA ASP A 277 -26.34 15.46 -14.81
C ASP A 277 -26.64 13.96 -14.95
N LEU A 278 -27.40 13.44 -13.98
CA LEU A 278 -27.80 12.03 -13.92
C LEU A 278 -28.75 11.61 -15.06
N ALA A 279 -29.27 12.54 -15.86
CA ALA A 279 -30.04 12.21 -17.06
C ALA A 279 -29.19 11.50 -18.13
N ARG A 280 -27.85 11.65 -18.07
CA ARG A 280 -26.90 10.96 -18.94
C ARG A 280 -26.56 9.55 -18.47
N LEU A 281 -27.00 9.15 -17.28
CA LEU A 281 -26.72 7.83 -16.74
C LEU A 281 -27.48 6.78 -17.54
N ARG A 282 -26.73 5.91 -18.22
CA ARG A 282 -27.31 4.80 -18.98
C ARG A 282 -27.79 3.73 -18.02
N LEU A 283 -29.06 3.38 -18.12
CA LEU A 283 -29.65 2.30 -17.33
C LEU A 283 -29.29 0.94 -17.95
N PRO A 284 -28.86 -0.04 -17.14
CA PRO A 284 -28.75 -1.42 -17.57
C PRO A 284 -30.10 -2.01 -18.03
N ASP A 285 -30.03 -3.03 -18.89
CA ASP A 285 -31.22 -3.77 -19.30
C ASP A 285 -31.91 -4.40 -18.08
N GLY A 286 -33.22 -4.15 -17.94
CA GLY A 286 -34.05 -4.67 -16.84
C GLY A 286 -34.28 -3.71 -15.67
N GLU A 287 -33.62 -2.55 -15.64
CA GLU A 287 -33.92 -1.51 -14.65
C GLU A 287 -35.20 -0.74 -15.03
N ALA A 288 -36.14 -0.65 -14.07
CA ALA A 288 -37.47 -0.07 -14.30
C ALA A 288 -37.44 1.47 -14.36
N SER A 289 -36.57 2.11 -13.57
CA SER A 289 -36.44 3.57 -13.53
C SER A 289 -35.06 4.02 -13.05
N LEU A 290 -34.70 5.27 -13.36
CA LEU A 290 -33.48 5.90 -12.84
C LEU A 290 -33.48 5.97 -11.31
N ALA A 291 -34.64 6.22 -10.70
CA ALA A 291 -34.75 6.31 -9.24
C ALA A 291 -34.46 4.95 -8.56
N ASP A 292 -35.00 3.86 -9.12
CA ASP A 292 -34.77 2.51 -8.61
C ASP A 292 -33.30 2.12 -8.75
N TYR A 293 -32.69 2.40 -9.90
CA TYR A 293 -31.27 2.12 -10.12
C TYR A 293 -30.38 2.89 -9.15
N LEU A 294 -30.59 4.20 -8.97
CA LEU A 294 -29.83 5.01 -8.02
C LEU A 294 -30.02 4.51 -6.57
N SER A 295 -31.24 4.10 -6.19
CA SER A 295 -31.50 3.50 -4.89
C SER A 295 -30.72 2.19 -4.70
N GLY A 296 -30.71 1.32 -5.72
CA GLY A 296 -29.93 0.10 -5.76
C GLY A 296 -28.43 0.35 -5.60
N LEU A 297 -27.88 1.36 -6.27
CA LEU A 297 -26.48 1.76 -6.14
C LEU A 297 -26.16 2.25 -4.72
N GLN A 298 -27.03 3.07 -4.13
CA GLN A 298 -26.85 3.55 -2.75
C GLN A 298 -26.87 2.39 -1.74
N GLN A 299 -27.80 1.44 -1.92
CA GLN A 299 -27.88 0.26 -1.06
C GLN A 299 -26.64 -0.61 -1.23
N TYR A 300 -26.24 -0.89 -2.46
CA TYR A 300 -25.03 -1.65 -2.78
C TYR A 300 -23.80 -1.01 -2.11
N ALA A 301 -23.64 0.31 -2.23
CA ALA A 301 -22.50 1.01 -1.66
C ALA A 301 -22.50 0.95 -0.12
N ARG A 302 -23.67 1.10 0.52
CA ARG A 302 -23.85 1.05 1.97
C ARG A 302 -23.57 -0.34 2.55
N GLU A 303 -24.06 -1.39 1.91
CA GLU A 303 -23.84 -2.77 2.37
C GLU A 303 -22.39 -3.18 2.21
N ASN A 304 -21.80 -2.88 1.05
CA ASN A 304 -20.43 -3.28 0.77
C ASN A 304 -19.42 -2.50 1.63
N ILE A 305 -19.58 -1.19 1.81
CA ILE A 305 -18.62 -0.43 2.64
C ILE A 305 -18.58 -0.97 4.07
N LYS A 306 -19.74 -1.29 4.66
CA LYS A 306 -19.82 -1.87 6.00
C LYS A 306 -19.06 -3.19 6.10
N THR A 307 -19.31 -4.11 5.16
CA THR A 307 -18.61 -5.41 5.14
C THR A 307 -17.10 -5.25 4.93
N ILE A 308 -16.70 -4.38 4.01
CA ILE A 308 -15.28 -4.16 3.69
C ILE A 308 -14.54 -3.55 4.89
N THR A 309 -15.11 -2.50 5.49
CA THR A 309 -14.55 -1.80 6.66
C THR A 309 -14.41 -2.74 7.84
N THR A 310 -15.46 -3.50 8.19
CA THR A 310 -15.36 -4.55 9.24
C THR A 310 -14.25 -5.54 8.92
N GLY A 311 -14.07 -5.94 7.66
CA GLY A 311 -13.01 -6.87 7.27
C GLY A 311 -11.59 -6.31 7.43
N VAL A 312 -11.38 -5.00 7.22
CA VAL A 312 -10.09 -4.34 7.48
C VAL A 312 -9.86 -4.26 8.99
N LEU A 313 -10.84 -3.80 9.77
CA LEU A 313 -10.70 -3.67 11.23
C LEU A 313 -10.52 -5.03 11.91
N ALA A 314 -11.19 -6.07 11.43
CA ALA A 314 -11.01 -7.44 11.90
C ALA A 314 -9.59 -8.01 11.65
N SER A 315 -8.78 -7.36 10.81
CA SER A 315 -7.38 -7.75 10.59
C SER A 315 -6.41 -7.19 11.63
N ILE A 316 -6.79 -6.14 12.37
CA ILE A 316 -5.95 -5.47 13.36
C ILE A 316 -5.29 -6.46 14.33
N PRO A 317 -6.01 -7.45 14.91
CA PRO A 317 -5.40 -8.37 15.86
C PRO A 317 -4.23 -9.18 15.31
N SER A 318 -4.16 -9.42 14.00
CA SER A 318 -3.04 -10.13 13.37
C SER A 318 -1.74 -9.31 13.32
N PHE A 319 -1.77 -8.05 13.72
CA PHE A 319 -0.63 -7.14 13.78
C PHE A 319 -0.29 -6.70 15.21
N ILE A 320 -0.99 -7.23 16.22
CA ILE A 320 -0.78 -6.88 17.62
C ILE A 320 -0.07 -8.02 18.35
N GLU A 321 1.00 -7.66 19.05
CA GLU A 321 1.65 -8.49 20.05
C GLU A 321 0.98 -8.22 21.41
N VAL A 322 0.69 -9.28 22.14
CA VAL A 322 0.14 -9.21 23.51
C VAL A 322 1.17 -9.86 24.44
N ASP A 323 1.61 -9.10 25.42
CA ASP A 323 2.51 -9.56 26.48
C ASP A 323 2.02 -9.08 27.86
N ASP A 324 2.76 -9.38 28.93
CA ASP A 324 2.40 -9.01 30.30
C ASP A 324 2.27 -7.49 30.52
N PHE A 325 2.83 -6.68 29.60
CA PHE A 325 2.80 -5.21 29.66
C PHE A 325 1.68 -4.60 28.81
N GLY A 326 0.87 -5.45 28.16
CA GLY A 326 -0.32 -5.04 27.41
C GLY A 326 -0.24 -5.39 25.94
N ARG A 327 -0.80 -4.51 25.11
CA ARG A 327 -0.91 -4.71 23.66
C ARG A 327 -0.03 -3.69 22.97
N ARG A 328 0.68 -4.13 21.93
CA ARG A 328 1.42 -3.23 21.05
C ARG A 328 1.38 -3.70 19.61
N PHE A 329 1.44 -2.78 18.66
CA PHE A 329 1.64 -3.13 17.27
C PHE A 329 3.04 -3.71 17.03
N ALA A 330 3.09 -4.85 16.35
CA ALA A 330 4.31 -5.35 15.73
C ALA A 330 4.76 -4.39 14.61
N PRO A 331 6.05 -4.39 14.21
CA PRO A 331 6.52 -3.54 13.11
C PRO A 331 5.77 -3.72 11.78
N SER A 332 5.18 -4.90 11.53
CA SER A 332 4.33 -5.18 10.37
C SER A 332 3.00 -4.40 10.39
N GLY A 333 2.55 -3.97 11.58
CA GLY A 333 1.34 -3.18 11.79
C GLY A 333 1.36 -1.84 11.05
N ARG A 334 2.53 -1.31 10.67
CA ARG A 334 2.63 -0.12 9.81
C ARG A 334 1.86 -0.25 8.49
N SER A 335 1.62 -1.47 8.02
CA SER A 335 0.82 -1.72 6.81
C SER A 335 -0.67 -1.40 6.98
N LEU A 336 -1.13 -1.18 8.21
CA LEU A 336 -2.49 -0.73 8.53
C LEU A 336 -2.64 0.79 8.50
N ALA A 337 -1.56 1.57 8.54
CA ALA A 337 -1.62 3.03 8.53
C ALA A 337 -2.56 3.56 7.43
N TRP A 338 -2.26 3.22 6.18
CA TRP A 338 -3.07 3.66 5.04
C TRP A 338 -4.51 3.11 5.06
N PRO A 339 -4.75 1.80 5.29
CA PRO A 339 -6.12 1.30 5.45
C PRO A 339 -6.95 2.00 6.52
N LEU A 340 -6.37 2.28 7.68
CA LEU A 340 -7.07 2.92 8.78
C LEU A 340 -7.32 4.39 8.50
N SER A 341 -6.36 5.13 7.92
CA SER A 341 -6.57 6.52 7.52
C SER A 341 -7.69 6.66 6.49
N ILE A 342 -7.74 5.76 5.50
CA ILE A 342 -8.86 5.73 4.54
C ILE A 342 -10.20 5.52 5.25
N ILE A 343 -10.26 4.61 6.23
CA ILE A 343 -11.50 4.37 6.99
C ILE A 343 -11.89 5.60 7.80
N GLU A 344 -10.94 6.22 8.51
CA GLU A 344 -11.14 7.44 9.30
C GLU A 344 -11.66 8.62 8.45
N ASP A 345 -11.09 8.82 7.25
CA ASP A 345 -11.43 9.92 6.36
C ASP A 345 -12.68 9.66 5.50
N THR A 346 -13.13 8.39 5.38
CA THR A 346 -14.31 8.03 4.61
C THR A 346 -15.57 8.10 5.46
N ASP A 347 -16.38 9.14 5.23
CA ASP A 347 -17.66 9.39 5.91
C ASP A 347 -18.65 8.19 5.85
N MET A 348 -18.57 7.37 4.79
CA MET A 348 -19.39 6.16 4.61
C MET A 348 -19.14 5.05 5.64
N CYS A 349 -17.95 5.01 6.26
CA CYS A 349 -17.54 3.89 7.12
C CYS A 349 -18.34 3.81 8.43
N GLY A 350 -19.14 4.82 8.77
CA GLY A 350 -19.88 4.91 10.02
C GLY A 350 -19.00 5.38 11.18
N GLU A 351 -19.60 6.12 12.11
CA GLU A 351 -18.87 6.81 13.19
C GLU A 351 -18.03 5.85 14.06
N ALA A 352 -18.61 4.75 14.53
CA ALA A 352 -17.90 3.78 15.36
C ALA A 352 -16.70 3.13 14.65
N ALA A 353 -16.76 2.92 13.34
CA ALA A 353 -15.62 2.36 12.59
C ALA A 353 -14.50 3.39 12.43
N ARG A 354 -14.87 4.65 12.20
CA ARG A 354 -13.93 5.78 12.08
C ARG A 354 -13.22 6.04 13.41
N GLU A 355 -13.96 6.04 14.51
CA GLU A 355 -13.41 6.16 15.86
C GLU A 355 -12.46 4.99 16.18
N HIS A 356 -12.86 3.76 15.89
CA HIS A 356 -11.99 2.61 16.10
C HIS A 356 -10.71 2.65 15.24
N ALA A 357 -10.82 3.10 13.99
CA ALA A 357 -9.65 3.30 13.12
C ALA A 357 -8.72 4.36 13.70
N TYR A 358 -9.28 5.49 14.16
CA TYR A 358 -8.56 6.58 14.79
C TYR A 358 -7.80 6.16 16.06
N GLU A 359 -8.44 5.42 16.97
CA GLU A 359 -7.78 4.92 18.18
C GLU A 359 -6.60 3.99 17.87
N ASN A 360 -6.77 3.10 16.90
CA ASN A 360 -5.71 2.19 16.47
C ASN A 360 -4.58 2.91 15.73
N LEU A 361 -4.90 3.98 15.02
CA LEU A 361 -3.94 4.89 14.42
C LEU A 361 -3.07 5.55 15.51
N GLU A 362 -3.67 6.17 16.52
CA GLU A 362 -2.93 6.77 17.65
C GLU A 362 -2.02 5.75 18.35
N MET A 363 -2.54 4.55 18.61
CA MET A 363 -1.77 3.45 19.19
C MET A 363 -0.59 3.03 18.30
N LEU A 364 -0.82 2.89 16.98
CA LEU A 364 0.23 2.56 16.01
C LEU A 364 1.35 3.61 15.99
N ALA A 365 0.99 4.90 16.03
CA ALA A 365 1.95 6.01 16.10
C ALA A 365 2.82 5.91 17.35
N GLY A 366 2.17 5.66 18.50
CA GLY A 366 2.81 5.50 19.80
C GLY A 366 3.77 4.32 19.80
N ASP A 367 3.31 3.14 19.38
CA ASP A 367 4.06 1.89 19.45
C ASP A 367 5.26 1.86 18.51
N LEU A 368 5.09 2.34 17.27
CA LEU A 368 6.16 2.33 16.28
C LEU A 368 7.05 3.58 16.36
N ASN A 369 6.70 4.54 17.23
CA ASN A 369 7.36 5.85 17.34
C ASN A 369 7.43 6.56 15.96
N MET A 370 6.32 6.48 15.23
CA MET A 370 6.13 7.04 13.89
C MET A 370 4.87 7.91 13.87
N PRO A 371 4.85 9.04 14.59
CA PRO A 371 3.68 9.92 14.66
C PRO A 371 3.26 10.42 13.27
N GLN A 372 4.20 10.50 12.32
CA GLN A 372 3.91 10.89 10.96
C GLN A 372 3.09 9.87 10.18
N ALA A 373 3.18 8.57 10.50
CA ALA A 373 2.52 7.51 9.74
C ALA A 373 1.01 7.46 9.99
N VAL A 374 0.49 8.37 10.82
CA VAL A 374 -0.82 8.26 11.43
C VAL A 374 -1.72 9.46 11.12
N HIS A 375 -1.15 10.60 10.71
CA HIS A 375 -1.92 11.84 10.48
C HIS A 375 -1.41 12.69 9.30
N PRO A 376 -1.89 12.44 8.07
CA PRO A 376 -1.86 13.41 6.97
C PRO A 376 -2.80 14.60 7.18
N SER A 377 -4.03 14.33 7.62
CA SER A 377 -5.18 15.24 7.55
C SER A 377 -5.18 16.31 8.65
N ARG A 378 -4.32 16.18 9.67
CA ARG A 378 -4.17 17.15 10.78
C ARG A 378 -3.23 18.34 10.48
N PHE A 379 -2.64 18.41 9.29
CA PHE A 379 -1.87 19.57 8.83
C PHE A 379 -2.61 20.27 7.68
N PRO A 380 -3.47 21.26 7.97
CA PRO A 380 -4.23 21.96 6.95
C PRO A 380 -3.26 22.73 6.04
N GLY A 381 -3.15 22.28 4.79
CA GLY A 381 -2.23 22.84 3.78
C GLY A 381 -1.53 21.78 2.92
N ILE A 382 -1.57 20.51 3.31
CA ILE A 382 -0.92 19.41 2.59
C ILE A 382 -2.00 18.49 2.01
N ARG A 383 -2.42 18.77 0.76
CA ARG A 383 -3.21 17.84 -0.06
C ARG A 383 -2.29 16.86 -0.79
N GLU A 384 -1.44 16.13 -0.06
CA GLU A 384 -0.70 15.02 -0.65
C GLU A 384 -0.86 13.76 0.22
N ASP A 385 -1.34 12.74 -0.48
CA ASP A 385 -1.97 11.52 0.01
C ASP A 385 -0.91 10.44 0.31
N TRP A 386 -1.01 9.82 1.49
CA TRP A 386 -0.18 8.68 1.91
C TRP A 386 -0.49 7.40 1.16
#